data_AF-A0A7C2RCT4-F1
#
_entry.id   AF-A0A7C2RCT4-F1
#
_cell.length_a   1.000
_cell.length_b   1.000
_cell.length_c   1.000
_cell.angle_alpha   90.00
_cell.angle_beta   90.00
_cell.angle_gamma   90.00
#
_symmetry.space_group_name_H-M   'P 1'
#
loop_
_entity.id
_entity.type
_entity.pdbx_description
1 polymer ?
#
loop_
_entity_poly.entity_id
_entity_poly.type
_entity_poly.pdbx_seq_one_letter_code
_entity_poly.pdbx_strand_id
1 'polypeptide(L)'
;MLFAKKLTSWYLENKRDLPWRKTTDPYRVWLSEIILQQTRVAQGMPYYFRFIDVFPTVFDLAAASEEEVLKQWQGLGYYSRARNLQAAAKFVSEELNGKFPDNFKDLLKLKGVGDYTASAVASICYNEPVAVVDGNVFRVISRIFGIDTPINSNEGKKQFGEKAQELLDKKNPAEFNQAIMEFGALHCTPRKPQCEACPFAEECVAYN
;
A
#
# COMPACT_ATOMS: atom_id res chain seq x y z
N MET A 1 -8.94 -16.74 -10.44
CA MET A 1 -10.26 -16.18 -10.81
C MET A 1 -11.27 -16.23 -9.68
N LEU A 2 -11.53 -17.38 -9.03
CA LEU A 2 -12.52 -17.43 -7.94
C LEU A 2 -12.08 -16.66 -6.68
N PHE A 3 -10.82 -16.83 -6.23
CA PHE A 3 -10.28 -16.12 -5.07
C PHE A 3 -10.40 -14.61 -5.21
N ALA A 4 -9.87 -14.07 -6.31
CA ALA A 4 -9.93 -12.64 -6.61
C ALA A 4 -11.37 -12.12 -6.64
N LYS A 5 -12.30 -12.85 -7.29
CA LYS A 5 -13.71 -12.45 -7.36
C LYS A 5 -14.36 -12.39 -5.96
N LYS A 6 -14.16 -13.41 -5.12
CA LYS A 6 -14.67 -13.41 -3.73
C LYS A 6 -14.12 -12.21 -2.95
N LEU A 7 -12.81 -11.96 -3.09
CA LEU A 7 -12.14 -10.88 -2.39
C LEU A 7 -12.62 -9.50 -2.82
N THR A 8 -12.73 -9.26 -4.14
CA THR A 8 -13.18 -7.98 -4.67
C THR A 8 -14.65 -7.74 -4.40
N SER A 9 -15.52 -8.76 -4.48
CA SER A 9 -16.92 -8.65 -4.05
C SER A 9 -17.03 -8.22 -2.59
N TRP A 10 -16.28 -8.86 -1.68
CA TRP A 10 -16.24 -8.43 -0.28
C TRP A 10 -15.74 -6.98 -0.15
N TYR A 11 -14.70 -6.60 -0.90
CA TYR A 11 -14.14 -5.26 -0.85
C TYR A 11 -15.11 -4.18 -1.31
N LEU A 12 -15.89 -4.43 -2.36
CA LEU A 12 -16.88 -3.47 -2.86
C LEU A 12 -17.96 -3.14 -1.83
N GLU A 13 -18.30 -4.09 -0.97
CA GLU A 13 -19.29 -3.92 0.11
C GLU A 13 -18.69 -3.34 1.40
N ASN A 14 -17.40 -3.59 1.67
CA ASN A 14 -16.80 -3.35 2.99
C ASN A 14 -15.66 -2.31 3.01
N LYS A 15 -15.19 -1.82 1.86
CA LYS A 15 -14.08 -0.88 1.81
C LYS A 15 -14.37 0.41 2.58
N ARG A 16 -13.38 0.86 3.37
CA ARG A 16 -13.42 2.18 4.00
C ARG A 16 -13.36 3.27 2.95
N ASP A 17 -14.11 4.34 3.21
CA ASP A 17 -14.02 5.57 2.46
C ASP A 17 -12.74 6.34 2.83
N LEU A 18 -11.73 6.29 1.97
CA LEU A 18 -10.42 6.90 2.20
C LEU A 18 -10.09 7.86 1.06
N PRO A 19 -9.58 9.07 1.33
CA PRO A 19 -9.42 10.10 0.31
C PRO A 19 -8.44 9.69 -0.80
N TRP A 20 -7.35 8.99 -0.45
CA TRP A 20 -6.38 8.48 -1.41
C TRP A 20 -6.90 7.32 -2.28
N ARG A 21 -8.08 6.76 -2.00
CA ARG A 21 -8.75 5.77 -2.86
C ARG A 21 -9.67 6.39 -3.92
N LYS A 22 -9.93 7.70 -3.82
CA LYS A 22 -10.80 8.44 -4.75
C LYS A 22 -10.02 9.05 -5.92
N THR A 23 -8.74 8.72 -6.05
CA THR A 23 -7.84 9.29 -7.05
C THR A 23 -6.85 8.24 -7.51
N THR A 24 -6.39 8.38 -8.74
CA THR A 24 -5.25 7.64 -9.31
C THR A 24 -4.05 8.56 -9.52
N ASP A 25 -4.08 9.76 -8.95
CA ASP A 25 -2.94 10.70 -8.95
C ASP A 25 -1.76 10.08 -8.18
N PRO A 26 -0.63 9.80 -8.85
CA PRO A 26 0.50 9.11 -8.24
C PRO A 26 1.10 9.90 -7.07
N TYR A 27 1.08 11.24 -7.11
CA TYR A 27 1.59 12.06 -6.00
C TYR A 27 0.77 11.82 -4.73
N ARG A 28 -0.56 11.86 -4.86
CA ARG A 28 -1.51 11.68 -3.75
C ARG A 28 -1.48 10.26 -3.19
N VAL A 29 -1.44 9.25 -4.06
CA VAL A 29 -1.37 7.86 -3.63
C VAL A 29 -0.04 7.59 -2.93
N TRP A 30 1.08 7.95 -3.56
CA TRP A 30 2.42 7.78 -2.99
C TRP A 30 2.57 8.47 -1.62
N LEU A 31 2.11 9.72 -1.50
CA LEU A 31 2.13 10.44 -0.23
C LEU A 31 1.38 9.67 0.87
N SER A 32 0.19 9.14 0.56
CA SER A 32 -0.60 8.36 1.53
C SER A 32 0.14 7.09 1.96
N GLU A 33 0.77 6.38 1.01
CA GLU A 33 1.52 5.16 1.30
C GLU A 33 2.70 5.45 2.24
N ILE A 34 3.46 6.53 1.99
CA ILE A 34 4.58 6.92 2.86
C ILE A 34 4.10 7.36 4.25
N ILE A 35 3.01 8.12 4.34
CA ILE A 35 2.42 8.53 5.63
C ILE A 35 1.96 7.32 6.44
N LEU A 36 1.32 6.34 5.80
CA LEU A 36 0.72 5.16 6.45
C LEU A 36 1.72 4.07 6.80
N GLN A 37 2.97 4.15 6.33
CA GLN A 37 4.03 3.26 6.81
C GLN A 37 4.13 3.34 8.35
N GLN A 38 3.91 2.20 9.01
CA GLN A 38 3.93 2.10 10.48
C GLN A 38 3.01 3.11 11.21
N THR A 39 1.97 3.62 10.52
CA THR A 39 1.06 4.63 11.04
C THR A 39 -0.37 4.18 10.80
N ARG A 40 -1.23 4.20 11.83
CA ARG A 40 -2.63 3.81 11.68
C ARG A 40 -3.38 4.84 10.84
N VAL A 41 -4.35 4.39 10.04
CA VAL A 41 -5.19 5.26 9.18
C VAL A 41 -5.77 6.45 9.94
N ALA A 42 -6.35 6.23 11.13
CA ALA A 42 -6.94 7.31 11.95
C ALA A 42 -5.92 8.39 12.35
N GLN A 43 -4.67 8.01 12.56
CA GLN A 43 -3.59 8.95 12.89
C GLN A 43 -3.02 9.61 11.64
N GLY A 44 -2.88 8.89 10.52
CA GLY A 44 -2.28 9.40 9.29
C GLY A 44 -3.21 10.32 8.48
N MET A 45 -4.52 10.11 8.56
CA MET A 45 -5.50 10.85 7.75
C MET A 45 -5.45 12.38 7.93
N PRO A 46 -5.38 12.94 9.15
CA PRO A 46 -5.22 14.38 9.33
C PRO A 46 -3.91 14.94 8.72
N TYR A 47 -2.83 14.15 8.73
CA TYR A 47 -1.57 14.56 8.12
C TYR A 47 -1.65 14.52 6.61
N TYR A 48 -2.28 13.50 6.03
CA TYR A 48 -2.51 13.43 4.59
C TYR A 48 -3.22 14.69 4.08
N PHE A 49 -4.31 15.10 4.74
CA PHE A 49 -5.03 16.32 4.36
C PHE A 49 -4.17 17.57 4.50
N ARG A 50 -3.43 17.70 5.61
CA ARG A 50 -2.53 18.84 5.83
C ARG A 50 -1.43 18.93 4.77
N PHE A 51 -0.82 17.79 4.42
CA PHE A 51 0.23 17.75 3.39
C PHE A 51 -0.32 18.13 2.02
N ILE A 52 -1.50 17.64 1.63
CA ILE A 52 -2.12 18.00 0.34
C ILE A 52 -2.58 19.45 0.30
N ASP A 53 -2.97 20.03 1.43
CA ASP A 53 -3.34 21.44 1.52
C ASP A 53 -2.11 22.37 1.37
N VAL A 54 -1.03 22.06 2.08
CA VAL A 54 0.21 22.87 2.08
C VAL A 54 1.08 22.60 0.84
N PHE A 55 1.11 21.36 0.37
CA PHE A 55 1.87 20.91 -0.80
C PHE A 55 0.93 20.22 -1.80
N PRO A 56 0.14 20.98 -2.59
CA PRO A 56 -0.85 20.39 -3.49
C PRO A 56 -0.25 19.50 -4.59
N THR A 57 0.99 19.77 -5.00
CA THR A 57 1.71 19.03 -6.03
C THR A 57 3.09 18.57 -5.56
N VAL A 58 3.69 17.66 -6.32
CA VAL A 58 5.08 17.23 -6.08
C VAL A 58 6.09 18.37 -6.20
N PHE A 59 5.79 19.40 -7.03
CA PHE A 59 6.63 20.58 -7.18
C PHE A 59 6.63 21.43 -5.90
N ASP A 60 5.47 21.60 -5.27
CA ASP A 60 5.34 22.36 -4.01
C ASP A 60 6.12 21.66 -2.89
N LEU A 61 6.03 20.33 -2.81
CA LEU A 61 6.78 19.54 -1.83
C LEU A 61 8.29 19.55 -2.11
N ALA A 62 8.70 19.55 -3.38
CA ALA A 62 10.11 19.62 -3.78
C ALA A 62 10.74 20.98 -3.46
N ALA A 63 9.99 22.07 -3.69
CA ALA A 63 10.45 23.44 -3.51
C ALA A 63 10.49 23.88 -2.03
N ALA A 64 9.70 23.24 -1.16
CA ALA A 64 9.67 23.53 0.26
C ALA A 64 11.04 23.31 0.93
N SER A 65 11.31 24.08 1.99
CA SER A 65 12.46 23.83 2.87
C SER A 65 12.28 22.53 3.65
N GLU A 66 13.38 21.89 4.07
CA GLU A 66 13.29 20.70 4.96
C GLU A 66 12.55 21.05 6.26
N GLU A 67 12.76 22.25 6.81
CA GLU A 67 12.08 22.70 8.03
C GLU A 67 10.56 22.74 7.88
N GLU A 68 10.04 23.28 6.77
CA GLU A 68 8.61 23.29 6.48
C GLU A 68 8.03 21.88 6.37
N VAL A 69 8.72 20.97 5.69
CA VAL A 69 8.29 19.57 5.56
C VAL A 69 8.29 18.86 6.92
N LEU A 70 9.34 19.03 7.73
CA LEU A 70 9.41 18.42 9.05
C LEU A 70 8.40 19.01 10.04
N LYS A 71 8.03 20.29 9.88
CA LYS A 71 6.95 20.93 10.63
C LYS A 71 5.60 20.29 10.31
N GLN A 72 5.30 20.04 9.03
CA GLN A 72 4.07 19.32 8.66
C GLN A 72 4.08 17.86 9.15
N TRP A 73 5.26 17.23 9.22
CA TRP A 73 5.44 15.84 9.69
C TRP A 73 5.45 15.69 11.22
N GLN A 74 5.54 16.79 11.98
CA GLN A 74 5.72 16.76 13.42
C GLN A 74 4.61 15.94 14.12
N GLY A 75 5.01 14.89 14.83
CA GLY A 75 4.10 13.98 15.54
C GLY A 75 3.83 12.63 14.86
N LEU A 76 4.26 12.43 13.61
CA LEU A 76 4.18 11.12 12.93
C LEU A 76 5.32 10.15 13.28
N GLY A 77 6.41 10.66 13.88
CA GLY A 77 7.62 9.87 14.14
C GLY A 77 8.35 9.45 12.85
N TYR A 78 9.43 8.67 13.00
CA TYR A 78 10.25 8.18 11.88
C TYR A 78 10.58 9.25 10.83
N TYR A 79 11.20 10.35 11.26
CA TYR A 79 11.48 11.54 10.44
C TYR A 79 12.34 11.27 9.19
N SER A 80 13.05 10.14 9.13
CA SER A 80 13.71 9.69 7.90
C SER A 80 12.72 9.50 6.74
N ARG A 81 11.46 9.13 7.01
CA ARG A 81 10.39 9.05 5.99
C ARG A 81 10.12 10.42 5.37
N ALA A 82 10.01 11.48 6.17
CA ALA A 82 9.80 12.84 5.69
C ALA A 82 10.96 13.33 4.80
N ARG A 83 12.20 13.09 5.23
CA ARG A 83 13.39 13.46 4.45
C ARG A 83 13.50 12.69 3.15
N ASN A 84 13.20 11.38 3.17
CA ASN A 84 13.20 10.56 1.98
C ASN A 84 12.07 10.95 1.02
N LEU A 85 10.87 11.24 1.55
CA LEU A 85 9.74 11.77 0.80
C LEU A 85 10.15 13.05 0.06
N GLN A 86 10.72 14.03 0.75
CA GLN A 86 11.15 15.28 0.12
C GLN A 86 12.26 15.05 -0.91
N ALA A 87 13.25 14.21 -0.61
CA ALA A 87 14.32 13.90 -1.56
C ALA A 87 13.79 13.21 -2.83
N ALA A 88 12.83 12.30 -2.71
CA ALA A 88 12.15 11.70 -3.85
C ALA A 88 11.28 12.70 -4.60
N ALA A 89 10.59 13.61 -3.90
CA ALA A 89 9.82 14.69 -4.53
C ALA A 89 10.71 15.60 -5.39
N LYS A 90 11.89 15.98 -4.86
CA LYS A 90 12.91 16.74 -5.61
C LYS A 90 13.34 16.01 -6.88
N PHE A 91 13.69 14.73 -6.77
CA PHE A 91 14.05 13.92 -7.94
C PHE A 91 12.92 13.86 -8.98
N VAL A 92 11.68 13.59 -8.55
CA VAL A 92 10.53 13.56 -9.48
C VAL A 92 10.27 14.92 -10.12
N SER A 93 10.39 16.00 -9.35
CA SER A 93 10.20 17.37 -9.83
C SER A 93 11.28 17.77 -10.85
N GLU A 94 12.55 17.61 -10.49
CA GLU A 94 13.71 18.14 -11.21
C GLU A 94 14.12 17.25 -12.38
N GLU A 95 14.20 15.93 -12.16
CA GLU A 95 14.73 14.98 -13.15
C GLU A 95 13.63 14.35 -14.01
N LEU A 96 12.42 14.22 -13.47
CA LEU A 96 11.27 13.61 -14.18
C LEU A 96 10.18 14.61 -14.57
N ASN A 97 10.44 15.92 -14.40
CA ASN A 97 9.50 17.00 -14.74
C ASN A 97 8.10 16.79 -14.14
N GLY A 98 8.05 16.38 -12.87
CA GLY A 98 6.84 16.10 -12.11
C GLY A 98 6.12 14.79 -12.45
N LYS A 99 6.66 13.97 -13.36
CA LYS A 99 6.05 12.70 -13.75
C LYS A 99 6.62 11.55 -12.93
N PHE A 100 5.78 10.94 -12.10
CA PHE A 100 6.15 9.70 -11.41
C PHE A 100 6.38 8.58 -12.44
N PRO A 101 7.36 7.69 -12.21
CA PRO A 101 7.51 6.49 -13.02
C PRO A 101 6.24 5.64 -12.99
N ASP A 102 5.88 5.08 -14.14
CA ASP A 102 4.63 4.35 -14.36
C ASP A 102 4.75 2.83 -14.16
N ASN A 103 5.91 2.38 -13.68
CA ASN A 103 6.21 0.98 -13.49
C ASN A 103 6.97 0.72 -12.18
N PHE A 104 6.78 -0.47 -11.63
CA PHE A 104 7.33 -0.97 -10.37
C PHE A 104 8.85 -0.81 -10.30
N LYS A 105 9.53 -1.19 -11.38
CA LYS A 105 11.00 -1.23 -11.43
C LYS A 105 11.60 0.16 -11.27
N ASP A 106 10.99 1.17 -11.88
CA ASP A 106 11.47 2.54 -11.79
C ASP A 106 10.97 3.26 -10.53
N LEU A 107 9.75 2.96 -10.07
CA LEU A 107 9.26 3.43 -8.76
C LEU A 107 10.16 2.98 -7.61
N LEU A 108 10.67 1.74 -7.66
CA LEU A 108 11.57 1.18 -6.65
C LEU A 108 12.90 1.94 -6.52
N LYS A 109 13.28 2.73 -7.53
CA LYS A 109 14.50 3.56 -7.49
C LYS A 109 14.32 4.83 -6.67
N LEU A 110 13.08 5.25 -6.39
CA LEU A 110 12.80 6.45 -5.61
C LEU A 110 13.22 6.26 -4.15
N LYS A 111 13.84 7.28 -3.57
CA LYS A 111 14.35 7.21 -2.20
C LYS A 111 13.20 6.99 -1.21
N GLY A 112 13.34 5.97 -0.35
CA GLY A 112 12.32 5.61 0.64
C GLY A 112 11.13 4.81 0.08
N VAL A 113 11.17 4.46 -1.21
CA VAL A 113 10.22 3.52 -1.82
C VAL A 113 10.84 2.12 -1.80
N GLY A 114 10.17 1.19 -1.11
CA GLY A 114 10.48 -0.24 -1.18
C GLY A 114 9.42 -1.01 -1.96
N ASP A 115 9.58 -2.33 -2.04
CA ASP A 115 8.72 -3.23 -2.84
C ASP A 115 7.22 -2.99 -2.63
N TYR A 116 6.80 -2.83 -1.37
CA TYR A 116 5.41 -2.55 -1.03
C TYR A 116 4.90 -1.25 -1.67
N THR A 117 5.59 -0.13 -1.45
CA THR A 117 5.14 1.18 -1.96
C THR A 117 5.24 1.22 -3.49
N ALA A 118 6.27 0.63 -4.08
CA ALA A 118 6.41 0.53 -5.53
C ALA A 118 5.25 -0.26 -6.15
N SER A 119 4.92 -1.44 -5.62
CA SER A 119 3.81 -2.27 -6.12
C SER A 119 2.44 -1.63 -5.89
N ALA A 120 2.25 -0.94 -4.77
CA ALA A 120 1.02 -0.20 -4.48
C ALA A 120 0.80 0.92 -5.48
N VAL A 121 1.80 1.79 -5.68
CA VAL A 121 1.68 2.92 -6.62
C VAL A 121 1.56 2.42 -8.06
N ALA A 122 2.38 1.46 -8.48
CA ALA A 122 2.35 0.86 -9.82
C ALA A 122 0.97 0.29 -10.17
N SER A 123 0.40 -0.50 -9.27
CA SER A 123 -0.91 -1.11 -9.50
C SER A 123 -2.05 -0.08 -9.41
N ILE A 124 -2.09 0.75 -8.37
CA ILE A 124 -3.21 1.67 -8.13
C ILE A 124 -3.27 2.80 -9.16
N CYS A 125 -2.11 3.36 -9.53
CA CYS A 125 -2.06 4.55 -10.39
C CYS A 125 -1.95 4.19 -11.87
N TYR A 126 -1.30 3.07 -12.19
CA TYR A 126 -0.94 2.70 -13.56
C TYR A 126 -1.49 1.34 -14.01
N ASN A 127 -2.25 0.64 -13.16
CA ASN A 127 -2.78 -0.70 -13.43
C ASN A 127 -1.70 -1.73 -13.82
N GLU A 128 -0.45 -1.55 -13.37
CA GLU A 128 0.56 -2.57 -13.58
C GLU A 128 0.22 -3.82 -12.77
N PRO A 129 0.25 -5.03 -13.37
CA PRO A 129 -0.15 -6.26 -12.69
C PRO A 129 0.95 -6.81 -11.77
N VAL A 130 1.31 -6.04 -10.75
CA VAL A 130 2.28 -6.39 -9.71
C VAL A 130 1.56 -6.49 -8.37
N ALA A 131 1.69 -7.63 -7.69
CA ALA A 131 1.03 -7.87 -6.42
C ALA A 131 1.68 -7.08 -5.27
N VAL A 132 0.87 -6.53 -4.37
CA VAL A 132 1.36 -5.95 -3.12
C VAL A 132 1.56 -7.03 -2.06
N VAL A 133 2.61 -6.90 -1.27
CA VAL A 133 2.82 -7.74 -0.09
C VAL A 133 3.20 -6.85 1.10
N ASP A 134 2.31 -6.78 2.08
CA ASP A 134 2.52 -6.12 3.37
C ASP A 134 2.16 -7.08 4.53
N GLY A 135 2.23 -6.60 5.78
CA GLY A 135 1.86 -7.41 6.93
C GLY A 135 0.40 -7.92 6.92
N ASN A 136 -0.52 -7.24 6.24
CA ASN A 136 -1.89 -7.69 6.06
C ASN A 136 -1.95 -8.85 5.06
N VAL A 137 -1.31 -8.70 3.90
CA VAL A 137 -1.26 -9.71 2.85
C VAL A 137 -0.55 -10.98 3.33
N PHE A 138 0.60 -10.85 3.99
CA PHE A 138 1.31 -11.99 4.60
C PHE A 138 0.37 -12.82 5.47
N ARG A 139 -0.41 -12.16 6.33
CA ARG A 139 -1.33 -12.82 7.27
C ARG A 139 -2.54 -13.46 6.57
N VAL A 140 -3.10 -12.81 5.55
CA VAL A 140 -4.22 -13.35 4.77
C VAL A 140 -3.76 -14.61 4.03
N ILE A 141 -2.66 -14.52 3.30
CA ILE A 141 -2.13 -15.63 2.50
C ILE A 141 -1.67 -16.76 3.42
N SER A 142 -0.97 -16.47 4.52
CA SER A 142 -0.46 -17.52 5.41
C SER A 142 -1.59 -18.35 6.00
N ARG A 143 -2.66 -17.70 6.43
CA ARG A 143 -3.82 -18.38 7.04
C ARG A 143 -4.65 -19.15 6.03
N ILE A 144 -4.97 -18.54 4.88
CA ILE A 144 -5.83 -19.20 3.89
C ILE A 144 -5.13 -20.41 3.29
N PHE A 145 -3.83 -20.28 2.96
CA PHE A 145 -3.08 -21.32 2.25
C PHE A 145 -2.19 -22.19 3.15
N GLY A 146 -2.20 -21.99 4.47
CA GLY A 146 -1.43 -22.79 5.41
C GLY A 146 0.09 -22.64 5.28
N ILE A 147 0.58 -21.45 4.93
CA ILE A 147 2.01 -21.18 4.78
C ILE A 147 2.60 -20.78 6.13
N ASP A 148 3.49 -21.60 6.68
CA ASP A 148 4.16 -21.41 7.97
C ASP A 148 5.61 -20.88 7.86
N THR A 149 6.16 -20.80 6.64
CA THR A 149 7.45 -20.19 6.37
C THR A 149 7.57 -18.79 6.99
N PRO A 150 8.62 -18.51 7.78
CA PRO A 150 8.78 -17.21 8.41
C PRO A 150 8.80 -16.05 7.40
N ILE A 151 7.90 -15.08 7.56
CA ILE A 151 7.70 -13.96 6.62
C ILE A 151 8.93 -13.06 6.47
N ASN A 152 9.85 -13.08 7.44
CA ASN A 152 11.08 -12.30 7.45
C ASN A 152 12.27 -13.04 6.82
N SER A 153 12.13 -14.32 6.46
CA SER A 153 13.16 -15.07 5.75
C SER A 153 13.15 -14.74 4.25
N ASN A 154 14.29 -14.96 3.58
CA ASN A 154 14.37 -14.77 2.12
C ASN A 154 13.42 -15.73 1.38
N GLU A 155 13.30 -16.96 1.88
CA GLU A 155 12.37 -17.97 1.36
C GLU A 155 10.92 -17.51 1.51
N GLY A 156 10.53 -17.03 2.70
CA GLY A 156 9.20 -16.51 2.96
C GLY A 156 8.86 -15.35 2.03
N LYS A 157 9.72 -14.33 1.96
CA LYS A 157 9.52 -13.19 1.03
C LYS A 157 9.27 -13.65 -0.40
N LYS A 158 10.05 -14.62 -0.89
CA LYS A 158 9.87 -15.19 -2.24
C LYS A 158 8.54 -15.94 -2.37
N GLN A 159 8.26 -16.87 -1.46
CA GLN A 159 7.07 -17.71 -1.48
C GLN A 159 5.78 -16.88 -1.42
N PHE A 160 5.71 -15.89 -0.53
CA PHE A 160 4.56 -14.99 -0.42
C PHE A 160 4.43 -14.08 -1.63
N GLY A 161 5.54 -13.58 -2.18
CA GLY A 161 5.53 -12.80 -3.42
C GLY A 161 4.98 -13.59 -4.61
N GLU A 162 5.47 -14.81 -4.81
CA GLU A 162 4.99 -15.72 -5.86
C GLU A 162 3.50 -16.06 -5.67
N LYS A 163 3.08 -16.35 -4.43
CA LYS A 163 1.68 -16.66 -4.13
C LYS A 163 0.76 -15.45 -4.34
N ALA A 164 1.17 -14.27 -3.91
CA ALA A 164 0.40 -13.05 -4.13
C ALA A 164 0.25 -12.76 -5.64
N GLN A 165 1.33 -12.96 -6.41
CA GLN A 165 1.33 -12.77 -7.85
C GLN A 165 0.48 -13.82 -8.61
N GLU A 166 0.43 -15.06 -8.10
CA GLU A 166 -0.46 -16.12 -8.62
C GLU A 166 -1.94 -15.76 -8.42
N LEU A 167 -2.29 -15.18 -7.26
CA LEU A 167 -3.67 -14.85 -6.89
C LEU A 167 -4.20 -13.57 -7.54
N LEU A 168 -3.30 -12.66 -7.91
CA LEU A 168 -3.61 -11.34 -8.46
C LEU A 168 -4.59 -11.41 -9.64
N ASP A 169 -5.64 -10.59 -9.61
CA ASP A 169 -6.41 -10.30 -10.81
C ASP A 169 -5.63 -9.36 -11.72
N LYS A 170 -4.95 -9.92 -12.71
CA LYS A 170 -4.17 -9.15 -13.69
C LYS A 170 -5.00 -8.17 -14.52
N LYS A 171 -6.33 -8.33 -14.57
CA LYS A 171 -7.22 -7.38 -15.27
C LYS A 171 -7.56 -6.16 -14.40
N ASN A 172 -7.62 -6.34 -13.07
CA ASN A 172 -7.97 -5.29 -12.11
C ASN A 172 -7.00 -5.29 -10.92
N PRO A 173 -5.67 -5.10 -11.15
CA PRO A 173 -4.68 -5.26 -10.09
C PRO A 173 -4.82 -4.20 -9.00
N ALA A 174 -5.21 -2.97 -9.36
CA ALA A 174 -5.48 -1.89 -8.42
C ALA A 174 -6.54 -2.26 -7.37
N GLU A 175 -7.67 -2.83 -7.83
CA GLU A 175 -8.77 -3.22 -6.96
C GLU A 175 -8.38 -4.43 -6.11
N PHE A 176 -7.76 -5.45 -6.73
CA PHE A 176 -7.33 -6.65 -6.01
C PHE A 176 -6.34 -6.32 -4.87
N ASN A 177 -5.32 -5.52 -5.16
CA ASN A 177 -4.30 -5.16 -4.18
C ASN A 177 -4.91 -4.37 -3.01
N GLN A 178 -5.79 -3.43 -3.29
CA GLN A 178 -6.52 -2.72 -2.23
C GLN A 178 -7.45 -3.64 -1.44
N ALA A 179 -8.11 -4.59 -2.12
CA ALA A 179 -9.01 -5.56 -1.51
C ALA A 179 -8.28 -6.48 -0.52
N ILE A 180 -7.13 -7.04 -0.90
CA ILE A 180 -6.38 -7.95 0.00
C ILE A 180 -5.81 -7.23 1.22
N MET A 181 -5.32 -5.99 1.04
CA MET A 181 -4.85 -5.16 2.14
C MET A 181 -5.99 -4.82 3.10
N GLU A 182 -7.14 -4.41 2.56
CA GLU A 182 -8.32 -4.06 3.35
C GLU A 182 -8.89 -5.27 4.09
N PHE A 183 -8.94 -6.43 3.43
CA PHE A 183 -9.41 -7.67 4.01
C PHE A 183 -8.55 -8.10 5.20
N GLY A 184 -7.23 -8.02 5.07
CA GLY A 184 -6.35 -8.25 6.21
C GLY A 184 -6.55 -7.21 7.31
N ALA A 185 -6.73 -5.94 6.96
CA ALA A 185 -6.87 -4.87 7.94
C ALA A 185 -8.17 -4.94 8.76
N LEU A 186 -9.30 -5.34 8.15
CA LEU A 186 -10.63 -5.30 8.78
C LEU A 186 -11.17 -6.67 9.17
N HIS A 187 -10.96 -7.69 8.34
CA HIS A 187 -11.63 -8.99 8.49
C HIS A 187 -10.69 -10.05 9.08
N CYS A 188 -9.56 -10.28 8.41
CA CYS A 188 -8.54 -11.23 8.83
C CYS A 188 -7.51 -10.53 9.71
N THR A 189 -7.93 -9.99 10.86
CA THR A 189 -7.11 -9.19 11.77
C THR A 189 -6.09 -10.04 12.56
N PRO A 190 -5.02 -9.45 13.15
CA PRO A 190 -4.05 -10.20 13.94
C PRO A 190 -4.66 -10.98 15.11
N ARG A 191 -5.63 -10.38 15.80
CA ARG A 191 -6.33 -10.97 16.96
C ARG A 191 -7.83 -10.94 16.72
N LYS A 192 -8.51 -12.06 17.00
CA LYS A 192 -9.96 -12.23 16.80
C LYS A 192 -10.42 -11.89 15.36
N PRO A 193 -9.89 -12.57 14.33
CA PRO A 193 -10.40 -12.43 12.97
C PRO A 193 -11.87 -12.87 12.89
N GLN A 194 -12.63 -12.30 11.96
CA GLN A 194 -14.06 -12.56 11.78
C GLN A 194 -14.32 -13.82 10.94
N CYS A 195 -13.80 -14.97 11.38
CA CYS A 195 -13.78 -16.20 10.58
C CYS A 195 -15.18 -16.74 10.22
N GLU A 196 -16.16 -16.62 11.12
CA GLU A 196 -17.52 -17.14 10.88
C GLU A 196 -18.21 -16.49 9.67
N ALA A 197 -17.94 -15.21 9.43
CA ALA A 197 -18.47 -14.46 8.28
C ALA A 197 -17.44 -14.32 7.14
N CYS A 198 -16.37 -15.11 7.17
CA CYS A 198 -15.29 -15.01 6.18
C CYS A 198 -15.71 -15.67 4.85
N PRO A 199 -15.61 -14.98 3.70
CA PRO A 199 -15.93 -15.57 2.39
C PRO A 199 -14.96 -16.70 1.97
N PHE A 200 -13.86 -16.86 2.71
CA PHE A 200 -12.85 -17.91 2.53
C PHE A 200 -12.88 -18.98 3.62
N ALA A 201 -13.87 -18.99 4.52
CA ALA A 201 -13.88 -19.87 5.69
C ALA A 201 -13.72 -21.36 5.29
N GLU A 202 -14.48 -21.82 4.31
CA GLU A 202 -14.45 -23.22 3.82
C GLU A 202 -13.10 -23.63 3.21
N GLU A 203 -12.33 -22.66 2.70
CA GLU A 203 -11.07 -22.90 1.99
C GLU A 203 -9.84 -22.57 2.85
N CYS A 204 -10.05 -21.96 4.03
CA CYS A 204 -8.99 -21.43 4.86
C CYS A 204 -8.38 -22.53 5.73
N VAL A 205 -7.12 -22.91 5.44
CA VAL A 205 -6.38 -23.95 6.17
C VAL A 205 -6.22 -23.61 7.65
N ALA A 206 -6.09 -22.34 8.03
CA ALA A 206 -5.95 -21.98 9.45
C ALA A 206 -7.29 -21.98 10.22
N TYR A 207 -8.44 -22.07 9.53
CA TYR A 207 -9.75 -22.12 10.17
C TYR A 207 -10.27 -23.55 10.33
N ASN A 208 -9.96 -24.42 9.38
CA ASN A 208 -10.36 -25.84 9.34
C ASN A 208 -9.24 -26.75 9.85
#